data_AF-A0A501WQH6-F1
#
_entry.id   AF-A0A501WQH6-F1
#
_cell.length_a   1.000
_cell.length_b   1.000
_cell.length_c   1.000
_cell.angle_alpha   90.00
_cell.angle_beta   90.00
_cell.angle_gamma   90.00
#
_symmetry.space_group_name_H-M   'P 1'
#
loop_
_entity.id
_entity.type
_entity.pdbx_description
1 polymer ?
#
loop_
_entity_poly.entity_id
_entity_poly.type
_entity_poly.pdbx_seq_one_letter_code
_entity_poly.pdbx_strand_id
1 'polypeptide(L)' 'MTNYRLSPAAEQDLIEIAVFGIEQFGIAQAERYRDKLQQRFQQLAEKPHHYRS' A
#
# COMPACT_ATOMS: atom_id res chain seq x y z
N MET A 1 5.97 8.18 14.67
CA MET A 1 4.92 7.37 14.02
C MET A 1 5.52 6.66 12.81
N THR A 2 6.44 5.74 13.09
CA THR A 2 7.21 4.99 12.08
C THR A 2 7.23 3.55 12.55
N ASN A 3 6.13 2.83 12.35
CA ASN A 3 5.98 1.48 12.89
C ASN A 3 6.00 0.38 11.81
N TYR A 4 6.37 0.72 10.57
CA TYR A 4 6.78 -0.26 9.58
C TYR A 4 7.78 0.36 8.60
N ARG A 5 8.59 -0.50 7.98
CA ARG A 5 9.49 -0.15 6.88
C ARG A 5 9.11 -1.00 5.69
N LEU A 6 9.15 -0.40 4.51
CA LEU A 6 9.04 -1.14 3.27
C LEU A 6 10.43 -1.63 2.88
N SER A 7 10.49 -2.83 2.31
CA SER A 7 11.69 -3.26 1.59
C SER A 7 11.75 -2.52 0.25
N PRO A 8 12.94 -2.42 -0.37
CA PRO A 8 13.04 -1.85 -1.72
C PRO A 8 12.13 -2.55 -2.74
N ALA A 9 11.94 -3.86 -2.61
CA ALA A 9 11.00 -4.61 -3.45
C ALA A 9 9.55 -4.17 -3.22
N ALA A 10 9.12 -4.02 -1.96
CA ALA A 10 7.77 -3.56 -1.65
C ALA A 10 7.52 -2.11 -2.10
N GLU A 11 8.53 -1.24 -2.08
CA GLU A 11 8.42 0.11 -2.66
C GLU A 11 8.23 0.05 -4.17
N GLN A 12 9.00 -0.79 -4.87
CA GLN A 12 8.87 -1.00 -6.30
C GLN A 12 7.49 -1.56 -6.68
N ASP A 13 6.98 -2.54 -5.92
CA ASP A 13 5.63 -3.09 -6.11
C ASP A 13 4.55 -2.01 -6.03
N LEU A 14 4.67 -1.08 -5.06
CA LEU A 14 3.72 0.03 -4.92
C LEU A 14 3.77 1.01 -6.11
N ILE A 15 4.96 1.22 -6.70
CA ILE A 15 5.11 2.05 -7.90
C ILE A 15 4.42 1.36 -9.08
N GLU A 16 4.66 0.07 -9.30
CA GLU A 16 4.06 -0.68 -10.40
C GLU A 16 2.53 -0.74 -10.30
N ILE A 17 2.01 -0.97 -9.08
CA ILE A 17 0.57 -0.91 -8.79
C ILE A 17 -0.01 0.47 -9.10
N ALA A 18 0.70 1.55 -8.73
CA ALA A 18 0.24 2.91 -8.99
C ALA A 18 0.22 3.22 -10.50
N VAL A 19 1.28 2.87 -11.23
CA VAL A 19 1.37 3.05 -12.69
C VAL A 19 0.23 2.28 -13.38
N PHE A 20 0.10 0.99 -13.11
CA PHE A 20 -0.97 0.16 -13.65
C PHE A 20 -2.36 0.73 -13.30
N GLY A 21 -2.55 1.15 -12.05
CA GLY A 21 -3.82 1.72 -11.59
C GLY A 21 -4.19 3.00 -12.34
N ILE A 22 -3.22 3.88 -12.60
CA ILE A 22 -3.42 5.11 -13.38
C ILE A 22 -3.78 4.77 -14.82
N GLU A 23 -3.04 3.86 -15.45
CA GLU A 23 -3.25 3.46 -16.85
C GLU A 23 -4.61 2.79 -17.07
N GLN A 24 -5.05 1.93 -16.15
CA GLN A 24 -6.26 1.13 -16.34
C GLN A 24 -7.53 1.80 -15.78
N PHE A 25 -7.41 2.56 -14.70
CA PHE A 25 -8.57 3.05 -13.94
C PHE A 25 -8.58 4.56 -13.72
N GLY A 26 -7.53 5.27 -14.15
CA GLY A 26 -7.36 6.70 -13.96
C GLY A 26 -6.85 7.08 -12.57
N ILE A 27 -6.27 8.28 -12.49
CA ILE A 27 -5.57 8.78 -11.29
C ILE A 27 -6.42 8.74 -10.02
N ALA A 28 -7.70 9.13 -10.10
CA ALA A 28 -8.57 9.17 -8.93
C ALA A 28 -8.82 7.78 -8.31
N GLN A 29 -8.90 6.73 -9.14
CA GLN A 29 -9.04 5.36 -8.62
C GLN A 29 -7.72 4.83 -8.07
N ALA A 30 -6.60 5.13 -8.72
CA ALA A 30 -5.27 4.74 -8.26
C ALA A 30 -4.94 5.35 -6.89
N GLU A 31 -5.22 6.64 -6.70
CA GLU A 31 -5.04 7.33 -5.41
C GLU A 31 -5.93 6.74 -4.33
N ARG A 32 -7.21 6.49 -4.63
CA ARG A 32 -8.12 5.85 -3.68
C ARG A 32 -7.65 4.45 -3.28
N TYR A 33 -7.03 3.71 -4.21
CA TYR A 33 -6.48 2.39 -3.92
C TYR A 33 -5.23 2.47 -3.04
N ARG A 34 -4.30 3.39 -3.36
CA ARG A 34 -3.12 3.71 -2.53
C ARG A 34 -3.51 4.05 -1.10
N ASP A 35 -4.49 4.93 -0.90
CA ASP A 35 -4.90 5.37 0.43
C ASP A 35 -5.47 4.20 1.26
N LYS A 36 -6.22 3.29 0.63
CA LYS A 36 -6.69 2.07 1.27
C LYS A 36 -5.55 1.13 1.64
N LEU A 37 -4.54 0.96 0.77
CA LEU A 37 -3.35 0.17 1.09
C LEU A 37 -2.61 0.75 2.30
N GLN A 38 -2.41 2.06 2.33
CA GLN A 38 -1.75 2.74 3.44
C GLN A 38 -2.51 2.56 4.76
N GLN A 39 -3.85 2.64 4.74
CA GLN A 39 -4.67 2.33 5.91
C GLN A 39 -4.46 0.90 6.41
N ARG A 40 -4.31 -0.09 5.51
CA ARG A 40 -4.03 -1.48 5.90
C ARG A 40 -2.64 -1.64 6.48
N PHE A 41 -1.63 -1.00 5.92
CA PHE A 41 -0.27 -1.02 6.49
C PHE A 41 -0.24 -0.41 7.89
N GLN A 42 -0.96 0.69 8.10
CA GLN A 42 -1.07 1.30 9.42
C GLN A 42 -1.76 0.35 10.43
N GLN A 43 -2.86 -0.30 10.04
CA GLN A 43 -3.54 -1.29 10.89
C GLN A 43 -2.63 -2.47 11.25
N LEU A 44 -1.84 -2.96 10.30
CA LEU A 44 -0.88 -4.05 10.54
C LEU A 44 0.25 -3.59 11.47
N ALA A 45 0.76 -2.37 11.30
CA ALA A 45 1.79 -1.81 12.16
C ALA A 45 1.30 -1.57 13.60
N GLU A 46 0.02 -1.25 13.78
CA GLU A 46 -0.62 -1.13 15.09
C GLU A 46 -0.94 -2.49 15.72
N LYS A 47 -1.27 -3.50 14.90
CA LYS A 47 -1.62 -4.86 15.34
C LYS A 47 -0.89 -5.93 14.51
N PRO A 48 0.41 -6.19 14.78
CA PRO A 48 1.24 -7.08 13.95
C PRO A 48 0.74 -8.52 13.84
N HIS A 49 -0.06 -8.99 14.79
CA HIS A 49 -0.61 -10.35 14.82
C HIS A 49 -2.08 -10.43 14.34
N HIS A 50 -2.60 -9.35 13.74
CA HIS A 50 -4.01 -9.28 13.31
C HIS A 50 -4.31 -10.17 12.10
N TYR A 51 -3.35 -10.37 11.22
CA TYR A 51 -3.48 -11.21 10.04
C TYR A 51 -2.60 -12.45 10.20
N ARG A 52 -3.12 -13.62 9.83
CA ARG A 52 -2.33 -14.86 9.80
C ARG A 52 -1.40 -14.84 8.59
N SER A 53 -0.16 -15.29 8.80
CA SER A 53 0.79 -15.68 7.76
C SER A 53 0.30 -16.88 6.97
#